data_AF-A0A2G6UKP6-F1
#
_entry.id   AF-A0A2G6UKP6-F1
#
_cell.length_a   1.000
_cell.length_b   1.000
_cell.length_c   1.000
_cell.angle_alpha   90.00
_cell.angle_beta   90.00
_cell.angle_gamma   90.00
#
_symmetry.space_group_name_H-M   'P 1'
#
loop_
_entity.id
_entity.type
_entity.pdbx_description
1 polymer ?
#
loop_
_entity_poly.entity_id
_entity_poly.type
_entity_poly.pdbx_seq_one_letter_code
_entity_poly.pdbx_strand_id
1 'polypeptide(L)'
;MEDQKTSAHDQKLSEKRAEKEQKSNEDSPSEKREMVMHGAQLKCPYAQAPGEMKVTSNEIKLQDQPFATKGDGNNMVNLQFKGNCGHPKWPARNMSPPPCMSVIKLSPWDNLGTSIIQEQTVLVKESFINCDPEFNAAAPSPIPQAASIKSEIQNTEIPKIIDAYFVKWISEKGTPVEKEEQVYNKKLGKKVPVKKKVETTKISTEKISERGLSYQVALIVETEGLSGKKVKVKIKSGKNKVLTDVDSEVSLIDLKDVEKVTDATKYAGIKAKTEFEIEVDNFANDPTVENSAQFKNKAVIKLMLNQRADDLSFDLAKLITASSDKEASVYIEVTSDEPKIEYLGKEGKNNLKNTFLNDGATYFKIKYFEQPWIVKAREEQELGVSEATHCSKIIDEYHAINRQNKPKACANTDNSSWCASFVGWCLNKSGYSAQLDPGAYSYGHENTRYRAGFKKNATDKKGLEKEEFDEPTWGKLITGNEPLLGSICVLSNKHHVSMAVAKSNDGKTIYYLGGNQGNKVCVGTFGQRTSSIYPTEYTKKTEDDELPIYYTKNEKLSF
;
A
#
# COMPACT_ATOMS: atom_id res chain seq x y z
N MET A 1 -25.37 -29.05 32.45
CA MET A 1 -24.92 -27.87 31.67
C MET A 1 -24.44 -28.29 30.27
N GLU A 2 -24.94 -29.40 29.72
CA GLU A 2 -24.66 -29.89 28.35
C GLU A 2 -25.85 -29.69 27.39
N ASP A 3 -27.10 -29.63 27.89
CA ASP A 3 -28.29 -29.54 27.05
C ASP A 3 -28.59 -28.15 26.43
N GLN A 4 -27.94 -27.08 26.89
CA GLN A 4 -28.14 -25.73 26.32
C GLN A 4 -27.25 -25.44 25.09
N LYS A 5 -26.15 -26.20 24.89
CA LYS A 5 -25.22 -25.97 23.76
C LYS A 5 -25.67 -26.63 22.46
N THR A 6 -26.42 -27.73 22.53
CA THR A 6 -27.00 -28.43 21.37
C THR A 6 -28.14 -27.64 20.73
N SER A 7 -29.03 -27.03 21.53
CA SER A 7 -30.15 -26.22 21.03
C SER A 7 -29.71 -25.03 20.16
N ALA A 8 -28.66 -24.31 20.55
CA ALA A 8 -28.16 -23.16 19.78
C ALA A 8 -27.42 -23.56 18.49
N HIS A 9 -26.85 -24.77 18.45
CA HIS A 9 -26.24 -25.31 17.24
C HIS A 9 -27.30 -25.73 16.22
N ASP A 10 -28.37 -26.39 16.66
CA ASP A 10 -29.45 -26.84 15.79
C ASP A 10 -30.22 -25.67 15.19
N GLN A 11 -30.40 -24.59 15.96
CA GLN A 11 -31.05 -23.36 15.51
C GLN A 11 -30.23 -22.61 14.45
N LYS A 12 -28.90 -22.55 14.60
CA LYS A 12 -28.00 -22.01 13.55
C LYS A 12 -27.96 -22.87 12.29
N LEU A 13 -28.15 -24.19 12.45
CA LEU A 13 -28.16 -25.12 11.32
C LEU A 13 -29.46 -25.00 10.51
N SER A 14 -30.60 -24.79 11.17
CA SER A 14 -31.88 -24.54 10.50
C SER A 14 -31.93 -23.19 9.81
N GLU A 15 -31.37 -22.14 10.42
CA GLU A 15 -31.21 -20.81 9.79
C GLU A 15 -30.36 -20.88 8.52
N LYS A 16 -29.22 -21.59 8.56
CA LYS A 16 -28.38 -21.80 7.36
C LYS A 16 -29.06 -22.63 6.27
N ARG A 17 -29.94 -23.57 6.63
CA ARG A 17 -30.72 -24.34 5.66
C ARG A 17 -31.80 -23.47 5.01
N ALA A 18 -32.47 -22.61 5.79
CA ALA A 18 -33.46 -21.66 5.30
C ALA A 18 -32.83 -20.57 4.41
N GLU A 19 -31.66 -20.03 4.77
CA GLU A 19 -30.91 -19.10 3.90
C GLU A 19 -30.47 -19.76 2.59
N LYS A 20 -30.10 -21.05 2.63
CA LYS A 20 -29.72 -21.80 1.42
C LYS A 20 -30.92 -22.07 0.52
N GLU A 21 -32.09 -22.36 1.10
CA GLU A 21 -33.36 -22.49 0.36
C GLU A 21 -33.82 -21.14 -0.22
N GLN A 22 -33.68 -20.03 0.52
CA GLN A 22 -33.96 -18.68 0.00
C GLN A 22 -33.04 -18.32 -1.17
N LYS A 23 -31.72 -18.54 -1.04
CA LYS A 23 -30.77 -18.28 -2.14
C LYS A 23 -31.03 -19.16 -3.36
N SER A 24 -31.43 -20.43 -3.17
CA SER A 24 -31.80 -21.30 -4.29
C SER A 24 -33.08 -20.87 -5.02
N ASN A 25 -33.98 -20.18 -4.32
CA ASN A 25 -35.19 -19.61 -4.91
C ASN A 25 -34.94 -18.26 -5.59
N GLU A 26 -33.96 -17.48 -5.15
CA GLU A 26 -33.55 -16.20 -5.77
C GLU A 26 -32.67 -16.39 -7.03
N ASP A 27 -31.84 -17.44 -7.09
CA ASP A 27 -31.00 -17.78 -8.25
C ASP A 27 -31.72 -18.62 -9.33
N SER A 28 -32.99 -18.94 -9.13
CA SER A 28 -33.78 -19.65 -10.14
C SER A 28 -34.13 -18.69 -11.30
N PRO A 29 -33.90 -19.06 -12.58
CA PRO A 29 -34.28 -18.22 -13.71
C PRO A 29 -35.74 -17.77 -13.60
N SER A 30 -36.01 -16.47 -13.79
CA SER A 30 -37.37 -15.92 -13.75
C SER A 30 -38.29 -16.59 -14.78
N GLU A 31 -37.71 -17.12 -15.86
CA GLU A 31 -38.36 -17.91 -16.89
C GLU A 31 -38.09 -19.40 -16.66
N LYS A 32 -39.13 -20.15 -16.23
CA LYS A 32 -39.03 -21.60 -15.96
C LYS A 32 -39.38 -22.47 -17.18
N ARG A 33 -39.86 -21.87 -18.28
CA ARG A 33 -40.23 -22.57 -19.52
C ARG A 33 -39.00 -22.91 -20.36
N GLU A 34 -39.04 -24.03 -21.07
CA GLU A 34 -37.95 -24.48 -21.94
C GLU A 34 -37.80 -23.51 -23.13
N MET A 35 -36.59 -23.02 -23.38
CA MET A 35 -36.31 -22.13 -24.52
C MET A 35 -36.11 -22.90 -25.82
N VAL A 36 -36.49 -22.30 -26.95
CA VAL A 36 -36.31 -22.92 -28.27
C VAL A 36 -34.89 -22.71 -28.78
N MET A 37 -34.15 -23.79 -29.01
CA MET A 37 -32.76 -23.75 -29.49
C MET A 37 -32.66 -23.82 -31.01
N HIS A 38 -31.52 -23.40 -31.55
CA HIS A 38 -31.15 -23.64 -32.95
C HIS A 38 -31.25 -25.13 -33.32
N GLY A 39 -31.86 -25.42 -34.46
CA GLY A 39 -32.14 -26.79 -34.91
C GLY A 39 -33.47 -27.36 -34.42
N ALA A 40 -34.27 -26.61 -33.66
CA ALA A 40 -35.62 -27.05 -33.28
C ALA A 40 -36.49 -27.37 -34.52
N GLN A 41 -37.30 -28.42 -34.43
CA GLN A 41 -38.15 -28.88 -35.54
C GLN A 41 -39.60 -28.43 -35.34
N LEU A 42 -40.18 -27.81 -36.37
CA LEU A 42 -41.57 -27.36 -36.39
C LEU A 42 -42.38 -28.12 -37.43
N LYS A 43 -43.65 -28.38 -37.11
CA LYS A 43 -44.58 -29.09 -38.00
C LYS A 43 -45.58 -28.12 -38.62
N CYS A 44 -45.59 -28.03 -39.94
CA CYS A 44 -46.67 -27.39 -40.69
C CYS A 44 -47.66 -28.47 -41.17
N PRO A 45 -48.98 -28.32 -40.95
CA PRO A 45 -49.98 -29.29 -41.42
C PRO A 45 -49.99 -29.51 -42.94
N TYR A 46 -49.53 -28.52 -43.71
CA TYR A 46 -49.55 -28.54 -45.17
C TYR A 46 -48.22 -28.95 -45.80
N ALA A 47 -47.14 -29.04 -45.01
CA ALA A 47 -45.82 -29.44 -45.48
C ALA A 47 -45.61 -30.95 -45.31
N GLN A 48 -44.87 -31.55 -46.24
CA GLN A 48 -44.53 -32.99 -46.20
C GLN A 48 -43.44 -33.32 -45.18
N ALA A 49 -42.61 -32.34 -44.81
CA ALA A 49 -41.51 -32.51 -43.86
C ALA A 49 -41.53 -31.38 -42.80
N PRO A 50 -41.02 -31.63 -41.59
CA PRO A 50 -40.84 -30.58 -40.59
C PRO A 50 -39.86 -29.52 -41.11
N GLY A 51 -40.06 -28.28 -40.69
CA GLY A 51 -39.12 -27.18 -40.88
C GLY A 51 -38.08 -27.18 -39.77
N GLU A 52 -36.81 -26.98 -40.11
CA GLU A 52 -35.74 -26.77 -39.13
C GLU A 52 -35.59 -25.28 -38.82
N MET A 53 -35.50 -24.96 -37.52
CA MET A 53 -35.26 -23.62 -37.02
C MET A 53 -33.79 -23.24 -37.16
N LYS A 54 -33.52 -22.25 -38.00
CA LYS A 54 -32.24 -21.58 -38.13
C LYS A 54 -32.32 -20.22 -37.46
N VAL A 55 -31.73 -20.13 -36.27
CA VAL A 55 -31.63 -18.87 -35.54
C VAL A 55 -30.69 -17.92 -36.28
N THR A 56 -31.21 -16.77 -36.69
CA THR A 56 -30.43 -15.66 -37.27
C THR A 56 -30.74 -14.32 -36.60
N SER A 57 -31.65 -14.30 -35.63
CA SER A 57 -32.12 -13.09 -34.96
C SER A 57 -31.15 -12.50 -33.94
N ASN A 58 -30.23 -13.33 -33.42
CA ASN A 58 -29.30 -12.99 -32.37
C ASN A 58 -28.02 -13.84 -32.45
N GLU A 59 -27.01 -13.46 -31.67
CA GLU A 59 -25.73 -14.15 -31.59
C GLU A 59 -25.46 -14.77 -30.20
N ILE A 60 -26.38 -14.62 -29.24
CA ILE A 60 -26.20 -15.07 -27.85
C ILE A 60 -26.45 -16.57 -27.76
N LYS A 61 -25.54 -17.29 -27.08
CA LYS A 61 -25.62 -18.75 -26.91
C LYS A 61 -26.11 -19.12 -25.51
N LEU A 62 -27.02 -20.09 -25.43
CA LEU A 62 -27.39 -20.82 -24.24
C LEU A 62 -26.92 -22.27 -24.42
N GLN A 63 -26.10 -22.81 -23.51
CA GLN A 63 -25.54 -24.17 -23.64
C GLN A 63 -24.88 -24.40 -25.03
N ASP A 64 -24.04 -23.46 -25.45
CA ASP A 64 -23.26 -23.46 -26.71
C ASP A 64 -24.04 -23.33 -28.03
N GLN A 65 -25.36 -23.20 -28.00
CA GLN A 65 -26.20 -22.97 -29.18
C GLN A 65 -27.00 -21.66 -29.06
N PRO A 66 -27.24 -20.93 -30.16
CA PRO A 66 -28.15 -19.79 -30.11
C PRO A 66 -29.58 -20.26 -29.90
N PHE A 67 -30.39 -19.50 -29.17
CA PHE A 67 -31.82 -19.76 -28.96
C PHE A 67 -32.65 -18.76 -29.78
N ALA A 68 -33.83 -19.18 -30.19
CA ALA A 68 -34.69 -18.41 -31.09
C ALA A 68 -35.39 -17.25 -30.38
N THR A 69 -35.65 -16.18 -31.11
CA THR A 69 -36.44 -15.02 -30.66
C THR A 69 -37.55 -14.72 -31.67
N LYS A 70 -38.43 -13.76 -31.33
CA LYS A 70 -39.52 -13.32 -32.23
C LYS A 70 -39.04 -12.92 -33.64
N GLY A 71 -37.75 -12.63 -33.83
CA GLY A 71 -37.15 -12.35 -35.13
C GLY A 71 -37.01 -13.57 -36.06
N ASP A 72 -37.03 -14.80 -35.54
CA ASP A 72 -36.79 -16.04 -36.29
C ASP A 72 -38.06 -16.63 -36.94
N GLY A 73 -38.89 -15.78 -37.55
CA GLY A 73 -40.20 -16.15 -38.13
C GLY A 73 -40.25 -16.22 -39.66
N ASN A 74 -39.12 -16.27 -40.37
CA ASN A 74 -39.11 -16.21 -41.84
C ASN A 74 -38.91 -17.59 -42.50
N ASN A 75 -39.87 -18.01 -43.35
CA ASN A 75 -39.85 -19.29 -44.06
C ASN A 75 -38.76 -19.43 -45.15
N MET A 76 -38.08 -18.34 -45.53
CA MET A 76 -36.96 -18.38 -46.49
C MET A 76 -35.60 -18.63 -45.81
N VAL A 77 -35.46 -18.25 -44.54
CA VAL A 77 -34.15 -18.20 -43.86
C VAL A 77 -34.19 -18.97 -42.54
N ASN A 78 -35.19 -18.70 -41.70
CA ASN A 78 -35.28 -19.20 -40.33
C ASN A 78 -36.05 -20.52 -40.22
N LEU A 79 -37.05 -20.75 -41.06
CA LEU A 79 -37.94 -21.91 -40.95
C LEU A 79 -38.23 -22.49 -42.33
N GLN A 80 -37.25 -23.19 -42.91
CA GLN A 80 -37.40 -23.75 -44.26
C GLN A 80 -38.19 -25.06 -44.22
N PHE A 81 -39.47 -25.01 -44.57
CA PHE A 81 -40.27 -26.22 -44.81
C PHE A 81 -39.91 -26.81 -46.18
N LYS A 82 -39.35 -28.02 -46.20
CA LYS A 82 -38.95 -28.73 -47.43
C LYS A 82 -40.13 -29.47 -48.06
N GLY A 83 -40.05 -29.76 -49.36
CA GLY A 83 -41.06 -30.51 -50.12
C GLY A 83 -42.23 -29.67 -50.64
N ASN A 84 -43.29 -30.34 -51.10
CA ASN A 84 -44.45 -29.68 -51.73
C ASN A 84 -45.54 -29.36 -50.69
N CYS A 85 -46.21 -28.22 -50.84
CA CYS A 85 -47.28 -27.77 -49.95
C CYS A 85 -48.63 -28.30 -50.42
N GLY A 86 -49.22 -29.21 -49.65
CA GLY A 86 -50.41 -29.98 -50.02
C GLY A 86 -51.76 -29.31 -49.75
N HIS A 87 -51.83 -27.97 -49.66
CA HIS A 87 -53.09 -27.30 -49.31
C HIS A 87 -54.19 -27.56 -50.37
N PRO A 88 -55.46 -27.87 -49.99
CA PRO A 88 -56.55 -28.15 -50.92
C PRO A 88 -56.87 -27.05 -51.94
N LYS A 89 -56.37 -25.83 -51.70
CA LYS A 89 -56.56 -24.68 -52.60
C LYS A 89 -55.78 -24.76 -53.90
N TRP A 90 -54.67 -25.50 -53.96
CA TRP A 90 -53.86 -25.58 -55.19
C TRP A 90 -54.58 -26.39 -56.27
N PRO A 91 -55.10 -27.60 -55.98
CA PRO A 91 -55.96 -28.31 -56.92
C PRO A 91 -57.19 -27.48 -57.32
N ALA A 92 -57.82 -26.76 -56.38
CA ALA A 92 -58.98 -25.91 -56.65
C ALA A 92 -58.68 -24.72 -57.60
N ARG A 93 -57.41 -24.38 -57.82
CA ARG A 93 -56.94 -23.35 -58.75
C ARG A 93 -56.31 -23.92 -60.03
N ASN A 94 -56.47 -25.23 -60.30
CA ASN A 94 -55.78 -25.95 -61.38
C ASN A 94 -54.24 -25.81 -61.32
N MET A 95 -53.67 -25.76 -60.11
CA MET A 95 -52.23 -25.68 -59.90
C MET A 95 -51.70 -26.96 -59.27
N SER A 96 -50.57 -27.47 -59.78
CA SER A 96 -49.81 -28.51 -59.08
C SER A 96 -49.31 -27.99 -57.73
N PRO A 97 -49.24 -28.83 -56.67
CA PRO A 97 -48.75 -28.43 -55.36
C PRO A 97 -47.38 -27.76 -55.44
N PRO A 98 -47.28 -26.45 -55.13
CA PRO A 98 -46.03 -25.70 -55.23
C PRO A 98 -45.07 -26.07 -54.08
N PRO A 99 -43.76 -25.76 -54.22
CA PRO A 99 -42.79 -25.94 -53.13
C PRO A 99 -43.17 -25.13 -51.89
N CYS A 100 -43.09 -25.73 -50.70
CA CYS A 100 -43.45 -25.09 -49.42
C CYS A 100 -42.75 -23.75 -49.19
N MET A 101 -41.47 -23.62 -49.56
CA MET A 101 -40.71 -22.37 -49.43
C MET A 101 -41.33 -21.20 -50.22
N SER A 102 -42.04 -21.48 -51.33
CA SER A 102 -42.65 -20.47 -52.19
C SER A 102 -44.05 -20.01 -51.74
N VAL A 103 -44.71 -20.78 -50.86
CA VAL A 103 -46.14 -20.59 -50.57
C VAL A 103 -46.55 -20.78 -49.10
N ILE A 104 -45.62 -20.89 -48.16
CA ILE A 104 -45.93 -20.80 -46.74
C ILE A 104 -45.55 -19.41 -46.28
N LYS A 105 -46.57 -18.62 -45.97
CA LYS A 105 -46.46 -17.33 -45.30
C LYS A 105 -46.63 -17.58 -43.81
N LEU A 106 -45.66 -17.15 -43.01
CA LEU A 106 -45.71 -17.34 -41.56
C LEU A 106 -46.33 -16.11 -40.89
N SER A 107 -47.19 -16.33 -39.89
CA SER A 107 -47.68 -15.27 -39.01
C SER A 107 -46.56 -14.77 -38.09
N PRO A 108 -46.74 -13.67 -37.35
CA PRO A 108 -45.91 -13.40 -36.18
C PRO A 108 -46.00 -14.56 -35.16
N TRP A 109 -44.95 -14.71 -34.36
CA TRP A 109 -44.93 -15.64 -33.24
C TRP A 109 -45.89 -15.21 -32.14
N ASP A 110 -46.59 -16.19 -31.57
CA ASP A 110 -47.45 -16.06 -30.40
C ASP A 110 -46.92 -16.87 -29.21
N ASN A 111 -47.40 -16.52 -28.02
CA ASN A 111 -47.02 -17.16 -26.74
C ASN A 111 -45.50 -17.15 -26.49
N LEU A 112 -44.91 -15.95 -26.57
CA LEU A 112 -43.48 -15.72 -26.34
C LEU A 112 -43.09 -15.85 -24.85
N GLY A 113 -41.80 -16.01 -24.61
CA GLY A 113 -41.21 -15.95 -23.28
C GLY A 113 -41.32 -14.57 -22.63
N THR A 114 -40.86 -14.47 -21.39
CA THR A 114 -40.75 -13.19 -20.66
C THR A 114 -39.39 -12.51 -20.84
N SER A 115 -38.35 -13.27 -21.21
CA SER A 115 -37.00 -12.74 -21.41
C SER A 115 -36.86 -11.96 -22.73
N ILE A 116 -36.08 -10.88 -22.69
CA ILE A 116 -35.77 -10.02 -23.85
C ILE A 116 -34.26 -10.08 -24.12
N ILE A 117 -33.87 -10.33 -25.36
CA ILE A 117 -32.48 -10.43 -25.81
C ILE A 117 -32.32 -9.70 -27.15
N GLN A 118 -31.35 -8.79 -27.23
CA GLN A 118 -31.13 -7.90 -28.36
C GLN A 118 -32.44 -7.23 -28.82
N GLU A 119 -33.21 -6.71 -27.86
CA GLU A 119 -34.53 -6.07 -28.04
C GLU A 119 -35.65 -6.99 -28.55
N GLN A 120 -35.40 -8.31 -28.56
CA GLN A 120 -36.32 -9.32 -29.05
C GLN A 120 -36.70 -10.32 -27.96
N THR A 121 -37.99 -10.61 -27.85
CA THR A 121 -38.51 -11.55 -26.86
C THR A 121 -38.17 -12.98 -27.28
N VAL A 122 -37.68 -13.79 -26.35
CA VAL A 122 -37.26 -15.18 -26.60
C VAL A 122 -38.45 -16.08 -26.92
N LEU A 123 -38.22 -17.12 -27.71
CA LEU A 123 -39.19 -18.22 -27.89
C LEU A 123 -39.04 -19.23 -26.76
N VAL A 124 -40.18 -19.67 -26.27
CA VAL A 124 -40.31 -20.83 -25.38
C VAL A 124 -40.94 -21.98 -26.16
N LYS A 125 -40.85 -23.20 -25.64
CA LYS A 125 -41.33 -24.42 -26.30
C LYS A 125 -42.82 -24.36 -26.66
N GLU A 126 -43.60 -23.62 -25.89
CA GLU A 126 -45.03 -23.40 -26.12
C GLU A 126 -45.32 -22.27 -27.12
N SER A 127 -44.31 -21.55 -27.60
CA SER A 127 -44.45 -20.55 -28.65
C SER A 127 -44.86 -21.22 -29.97
N PHE A 128 -45.78 -20.60 -30.70
CA PHE A 128 -46.28 -21.13 -31.96
C PHE A 128 -46.37 -20.06 -33.05
N ILE A 129 -46.38 -20.50 -34.31
CA ILE A 129 -46.45 -19.68 -35.50
C ILE A 129 -47.38 -20.36 -36.51
N ASN A 130 -48.27 -19.61 -37.14
CA ASN A 130 -49.21 -20.15 -38.11
C ASN A 130 -48.59 -20.22 -39.49
N CYS A 131 -48.85 -21.31 -40.20
CA CYS A 131 -48.38 -21.55 -41.57
C CYS A 131 -49.53 -21.33 -42.55
N ASP A 132 -49.61 -20.14 -43.12
CA ASP A 132 -50.67 -19.78 -44.06
C ASP A 132 -50.28 -20.09 -45.51
N PRO A 133 -51.17 -20.76 -46.26
CA PRO A 133 -51.17 -21.02 -47.69
C PRO A 133 -50.52 -20.11 -48.73
N GLU A 134 -50.16 -18.89 -48.43
CA GLU A 134 -50.05 -17.80 -49.41
C GLU A 134 -48.65 -17.66 -50.02
N PHE A 135 -48.58 -17.08 -51.22
CA PHE A 135 -47.30 -16.75 -51.84
C PHE A 135 -46.43 -15.96 -50.86
N ASN A 136 -45.23 -16.50 -50.62
CA ASN A 136 -44.33 -15.97 -49.63
C ASN A 136 -43.59 -14.75 -50.21
N ALA A 137 -43.68 -13.61 -49.53
CA ALA A 137 -42.98 -12.38 -49.86
C ALA A 137 -41.99 -11.95 -48.76
N ALA A 138 -41.66 -12.85 -47.83
CA ALA A 138 -40.86 -12.53 -46.66
C ALA A 138 -39.38 -12.24 -47.01
N ALA A 139 -38.91 -11.06 -46.65
CA ALA A 139 -37.49 -10.70 -46.67
C ALA A 139 -36.84 -11.01 -45.31
N PRO A 140 -35.53 -11.31 -45.23
CA PRO A 140 -34.84 -11.51 -43.97
C PRO A 140 -34.98 -10.26 -43.10
N SER A 141 -35.42 -10.41 -41.86
CA SER A 141 -35.33 -9.31 -40.89
C SER A 141 -33.84 -9.10 -40.57
N PRO A 142 -33.28 -7.90 -40.76
CA PRO A 142 -31.92 -7.62 -40.31
C PRO A 142 -31.84 -7.82 -38.80
N ILE A 143 -30.71 -8.36 -38.31
CA ILE A 143 -30.41 -8.38 -36.87
C ILE A 143 -30.52 -6.93 -36.39
N PRO A 144 -31.38 -6.62 -35.41
CA PRO A 144 -31.42 -5.28 -34.84
C PRO A 144 -29.99 -4.92 -34.40
N GLN A 145 -29.49 -3.76 -34.84
CA GLN A 145 -28.28 -3.17 -34.26
C GLN A 145 -28.64 -2.66 -32.86
N ALA A 146 -28.99 -3.57 -31.95
CA ALA A 146 -28.88 -3.30 -30.54
C ALA A 146 -27.42 -2.93 -30.32
N ALA A 147 -27.15 -1.75 -29.75
CA ALA A 147 -25.84 -1.41 -29.25
C ALA A 147 -25.38 -2.64 -28.46
N SER A 148 -24.37 -3.33 -29.01
CA SER A 148 -23.91 -4.64 -28.59
C SER A 148 -24.23 -4.89 -27.12
N ILE A 149 -25.03 -5.93 -26.81
CA ILE A 149 -25.11 -6.52 -25.47
C ILE A 149 -23.77 -7.23 -25.18
N LYS A 150 -22.70 -6.44 -25.22
CA LYS A 150 -21.45 -6.63 -24.51
C LYS A 150 -21.43 -5.73 -23.27
N SER A 151 -22.34 -4.76 -23.13
CA SER A 151 -22.32 -3.82 -22.00
C SER A 151 -23.09 -4.25 -20.76
N GLU A 152 -24.03 -5.22 -20.82
CA GLU A 152 -24.88 -5.51 -19.64
C GLU A 152 -24.84 -6.95 -19.10
N ILE A 153 -24.20 -7.92 -19.79
CA ILE A 153 -23.89 -9.25 -19.22
C ILE A 153 -22.39 -9.62 -19.35
N GLN A 154 -21.56 -8.70 -19.87
CA GLN A 154 -20.10 -8.88 -19.96
C GLN A 154 -19.29 -7.66 -19.47
N ASN A 155 -19.83 -6.83 -18.58
CA ASN A 155 -18.97 -6.12 -17.63
C ASN A 155 -18.72 -6.99 -16.39
N THR A 156 -18.21 -8.20 -16.62
CA THR A 156 -17.06 -8.59 -15.81
C THR A 156 -15.87 -8.03 -16.57
N GLU A 157 -15.62 -6.72 -16.43
CA GLU A 157 -14.23 -6.28 -16.55
C GLU A 157 -13.47 -7.23 -15.63
N ILE A 158 -12.66 -8.10 -16.23
CA ILE A 158 -11.82 -9.02 -15.47
C ILE A 158 -11.11 -8.13 -14.47
N PRO A 159 -11.30 -8.32 -13.15
CA PRO A 159 -10.71 -7.42 -12.17
C PRO A 159 -9.21 -7.30 -12.44
N LYS A 160 -8.70 -6.07 -12.40
CA LYS A 160 -7.32 -5.79 -12.78
C LYS A 160 -6.52 -5.35 -11.57
N ILE A 161 -5.27 -5.79 -11.53
CA ILE A 161 -4.23 -5.16 -10.72
C ILE A 161 -3.37 -4.36 -11.69
N ILE A 162 -3.50 -3.04 -11.61
CA ILE A 162 -2.99 -2.08 -12.60
C ILE A 162 -1.52 -1.77 -12.33
N ASP A 163 -1.21 -1.36 -11.10
CA ASP A 163 0.15 -1.00 -10.68
C ASP A 163 0.34 -1.27 -9.19
N ALA A 164 1.59 -1.39 -8.75
CA ALA A 164 1.94 -1.40 -7.35
C ALA A 164 3.28 -0.70 -7.13
N TYR A 165 3.32 0.26 -6.21
CA TYR A 165 4.49 1.11 -6.03
C TYR A 165 4.60 1.65 -4.61
N PHE A 166 5.82 2.05 -4.26
CA PHE A 166 6.10 2.74 -3.00
C PHE A 166 5.90 4.24 -3.14
N VAL A 167 5.36 4.85 -2.09
CA VAL A 167 5.20 6.30 -1.95
C VAL A 167 5.75 6.79 -0.62
N LYS A 168 6.25 8.03 -0.63
CA LYS A 168 6.39 8.83 0.58
C LYS A 168 4.99 9.26 1.02
N TRP A 169 4.68 9.03 2.28
CA TRP A 169 3.39 9.30 2.88
C TRP A 169 3.46 10.55 3.75
N ILE A 170 2.67 11.57 3.42
CA ILE A 170 2.67 12.85 4.13
C ILE A 170 1.28 13.09 4.69
N SER A 171 1.19 13.21 6.01
CA SER A 171 -0.05 13.45 6.75
C SER A 171 -0.07 14.87 7.30
N GLU A 172 -1.10 15.64 6.95
CA GLU A 172 -1.36 16.99 7.45
C GLU A 172 -2.66 17.04 8.23
N LYS A 173 -2.78 18.01 9.16
CA LYS A 173 -4.03 18.21 9.89
C LYS A 173 -5.13 18.65 8.91
N GLY A 174 -6.18 17.84 8.81
CA GLY A 174 -7.35 18.14 8.00
C GLY A 174 -8.37 19.02 8.73
N THR A 175 -9.43 19.35 8.01
CA THR A 175 -10.59 20.08 8.54
C THR A 175 -11.42 19.16 9.43
N PRO A 176 -11.53 19.43 10.74
CA PRO A 176 -12.30 18.56 11.63
C PRO A 176 -13.77 18.50 11.21
N VAL A 177 -14.35 17.31 11.25
CA VAL A 177 -15.75 17.08 10.89
C VAL A 177 -16.59 16.81 12.14
N GLU A 178 -17.82 17.29 12.16
CA GLU A 178 -18.78 16.92 13.20
C GLU A 178 -19.44 15.59 12.83
N LYS A 179 -19.28 14.60 13.70
CA LYS A 179 -19.94 13.30 13.56
C LYS A 179 -20.96 13.14 14.67
N GLU A 180 -22.18 12.74 14.29
CA GLU A 180 -23.21 12.37 15.27
C GLU A 180 -22.94 10.94 15.76
N GLU A 181 -22.72 10.79 17.07
CA GLU A 181 -22.61 9.50 17.74
C GLU A 181 -23.72 9.35 18.78
N GLN A 182 -24.24 8.13 18.93
CA GLN A 182 -25.20 7.84 19.97
C GLN A 182 -24.50 7.52 21.29
N VAL A 183 -24.60 8.44 22.25
CA VAL A 183 -24.04 8.26 23.59
C VAL A 183 -25.16 7.87 24.55
N TYR A 184 -24.94 6.84 25.38
CA TYR A 184 -25.91 6.44 26.38
C TYR A 184 -25.93 7.45 27.54
N ASN A 185 -27.05 8.17 27.69
CA ASN A 185 -27.20 9.15 28.76
C ASN A 185 -27.81 8.48 30.00
N LYS A 186 -26.98 8.27 31.03
CA LYS A 186 -27.38 7.65 32.31
C LYS A 186 -28.52 8.39 33.03
N LYS A 187 -28.68 9.71 32.83
CA LYS A 187 -29.76 10.49 33.45
C LYS A 187 -31.10 10.35 32.72
N LEU A 188 -31.05 10.11 31.40
CA LEU A 188 -32.24 9.99 30.56
C LEU A 188 -32.62 8.54 30.25
N GLY A 189 -31.82 7.56 30.67
CA GLY A 189 -32.03 6.13 30.43
C GLY A 189 -32.02 5.72 28.95
N LYS A 190 -31.62 6.61 28.03
CA LYS A 190 -31.68 6.41 26.57
C LYS A 190 -30.40 6.86 25.86
N LYS A 191 -30.19 6.33 24.66
CA LYS A 191 -29.17 6.84 23.73
C LYS A 191 -29.61 8.20 23.19
N VAL A 192 -28.71 9.17 23.21
CA VAL A 192 -28.93 10.50 22.65
C VAL A 192 -27.85 10.79 21.58
N PRO A 193 -28.20 11.44 20.47
CA PRO A 193 -27.23 11.88 19.49
C PRO A 193 -26.38 13.01 20.09
N VAL A 194 -25.07 12.88 20.03
CA VAL A 194 -24.10 13.89 20.42
C VAL A 194 -23.22 14.17 19.21
N LYS A 195 -23.09 15.45 18.87
CA LYS A 195 -22.14 15.90 17.85
C LYS A 195 -20.75 15.92 18.45
N LYS A 196 -19.87 15.07 17.94
CA LYS A 196 -18.46 14.98 18.33
C LYS A 196 -17.60 15.50 17.20
N LYS A 197 -16.67 16.39 17.54
CA LYS A 197 -15.65 16.86 16.60
C LYS A 197 -14.62 15.75 16.39
N VAL A 198 -14.54 15.21 15.19
CA VAL A 198 -13.56 14.20 14.77
C VAL A 198 -12.45 14.93 14.02
N GLU A 199 -11.22 14.79 14.49
CA GLU A 199 -10.06 15.29 13.75
C GLU A 199 -9.86 14.43 12.50
N THR A 200 -9.63 15.08 11.37
CA THR A 200 -9.34 14.43 10.09
C THR A 200 -7.89 14.69 9.71
N THR A 201 -7.39 13.87 8.80
CA THR A 201 -6.06 13.99 8.21
C THR A 201 -6.20 14.17 6.71
N LYS A 202 -5.48 15.14 6.17
CA LYS A 202 -5.29 15.29 4.72
C LYS A 202 -4.01 14.58 4.34
N ILE A 203 -4.08 13.70 3.34
CA ILE A 203 -2.92 12.88 2.94
C ILE A 203 -2.44 13.31 1.57
N SER A 204 -1.13 13.54 1.44
CA SER A 204 -0.45 13.62 0.15
C SER A 204 0.54 12.47 -0.01
N THR A 205 0.73 12.02 -1.25
CA THR A 205 1.62 10.91 -1.59
C THR A 205 2.54 11.32 -2.73
N GLU A 206 3.79 10.91 -2.65
CA GLU A 206 4.81 11.14 -3.67
C GLU A 206 5.42 9.79 -4.05
N LYS A 207 5.30 9.39 -5.32
CA LYS A 207 5.89 8.13 -5.81
C LYS A 207 7.42 8.22 -5.71
N ILE A 208 8.02 7.22 -5.09
CA ILE A 208 9.46 7.17 -4.82
C ILE A 208 10.06 5.88 -5.36
N SER A 209 11.27 5.96 -5.90
CA SER A 209 12.02 4.80 -6.37
C SER A 209 13.03 4.29 -5.36
N GLU A 210 13.30 5.07 -4.31
CA GLU A 210 14.28 4.73 -3.28
C GLU A 210 13.97 5.36 -1.92
N ARG A 211 14.46 4.74 -0.85
CA ARG A 211 14.29 5.24 0.52
C ARG A 211 15.32 4.65 1.47
N GLY A 212 15.60 5.35 2.58
CA GLY A 212 16.52 4.88 3.60
C GLY A 212 15.91 3.83 4.53
N LEU A 213 16.76 2.94 5.06
CA LEU A 213 16.40 1.76 5.85
C LEU A 213 15.52 2.03 7.09
N SER A 214 15.57 3.21 7.72
CA SER A 214 14.75 3.52 8.91
C SER A 214 13.53 4.40 8.64
N TYR A 215 13.25 4.71 7.38
CA TYR A 215 12.10 5.55 7.03
C TYR A 215 10.85 4.72 6.82
N GLN A 216 9.72 5.38 7.03
CA GLN A 216 8.41 4.86 6.66
C GLN A 216 8.16 5.06 5.17
N VAL A 217 7.44 4.11 4.60
CA VAL A 217 6.89 4.18 3.23
C VAL A 217 5.44 3.73 3.27
N ALA A 218 4.64 4.11 2.29
CA ALA A 218 3.41 3.40 1.99
C ALA A 218 3.55 2.65 0.66
N LEU A 219 2.92 1.50 0.55
CA LEU A 219 2.76 0.75 -0.68
C LEU A 219 1.31 0.89 -1.12
N ILE A 220 1.13 1.30 -2.37
CA ILE A 220 -0.17 1.46 -3.01
C ILE A 220 -0.27 0.41 -4.10
N VAL A 221 -1.38 -0.34 -4.11
CA VAL A 221 -1.80 -1.21 -5.21
C VAL A 221 -3.01 -0.56 -5.88
N GLU A 222 -2.88 -0.23 -7.16
CA GLU A 222 -3.97 0.30 -7.98
C GLU A 222 -4.73 -0.85 -8.63
N THR A 223 -6.05 -0.78 -8.59
CA THR A 223 -6.92 -1.87 -9.03
C THR A 223 -8.12 -1.36 -9.81
N GLU A 224 -8.80 -2.26 -10.49
CA GLU A 224 -10.11 -2.05 -11.12
C GLU A 224 -10.98 -3.28 -10.84
N GLY A 225 -12.25 -3.08 -10.50
CA GLY A 225 -13.18 -4.17 -10.20
C GLY A 225 -12.92 -4.96 -8.91
N LEU A 226 -11.96 -4.55 -8.06
CA LEU A 226 -11.61 -5.23 -6.81
C LEU A 226 -12.11 -4.51 -5.54
N SER A 227 -12.96 -3.50 -5.65
CA SER A 227 -13.53 -2.74 -4.51
C SER A 227 -14.17 -3.67 -3.47
N GLY A 228 -13.80 -3.51 -2.18
CA GLY A 228 -14.28 -4.38 -1.08
C GLY A 228 -13.69 -5.81 -1.09
N LYS A 229 -12.80 -6.13 -2.04
CA LYS A 229 -12.04 -7.39 -2.06
C LYS A 229 -10.69 -7.21 -1.38
N LYS A 230 -9.96 -8.31 -1.25
CA LYS A 230 -8.63 -8.35 -0.66
C LYS A 230 -7.56 -8.70 -1.69
N VAL A 231 -6.42 -8.05 -1.53
CA VAL A 231 -5.18 -8.38 -2.23
C VAL A 231 -4.12 -8.77 -1.20
N LYS A 232 -3.21 -9.66 -1.60
CA LYS A 232 -2.05 -10.07 -0.82
C LYS A 232 -0.81 -9.50 -1.47
N VAL A 233 0.05 -8.88 -0.65
CA VAL A 233 1.27 -8.24 -1.11
C VAL A 233 2.47 -8.88 -0.43
N LYS A 234 3.49 -9.17 -1.23
CA LYS A 234 4.81 -9.61 -0.78
C LYS A 234 5.87 -8.68 -1.34
N ILE A 235 6.91 -8.45 -0.55
CA ILE A 235 8.10 -7.73 -1.01
C ILE A 235 9.19 -8.77 -1.21
N LYS A 236 9.86 -8.77 -2.36
CA LYS A 236 10.89 -9.75 -2.70
C LYS A 236 12.20 -9.08 -3.04
N SER A 237 13.32 -9.74 -2.74
CA SER A 237 14.65 -9.25 -3.10
C SER A 237 14.92 -9.42 -4.59
N GLY A 238 15.29 -8.34 -5.28
CA GLY A 238 15.62 -8.35 -6.71
C GLY A 238 17.07 -8.68 -7.02
N LYS A 239 17.97 -8.61 -6.03
CA LYS A 239 19.41 -8.90 -6.18
C LYS A 239 19.93 -9.75 -5.01
N ASN A 240 21.02 -10.45 -5.25
CA ASN A 240 21.52 -11.47 -4.31
C ASN A 240 22.10 -10.84 -3.05
N LYS A 241 21.71 -11.41 -1.90
CA LYS A 241 22.43 -11.40 -0.62
C LYS A 241 22.68 -10.04 0.01
N VAL A 242 21.82 -9.05 -0.23
CA VAL A 242 21.86 -7.78 0.52
C VAL A 242 20.94 -7.85 1.73
N LEU A 243 19.66 -8.17 1.53
CA LEU A 243 18.71 -8.38 2.62
C LEU A 243 18.40 -9.87 2.83
N THR A 244 18.31 -10.59 1.71
CA THR A 244 18.02 -12.01 1.62
C THR A 244 18.48 -12.51 0.23
N ASP A 245 18.33 -13.80 -0.06
CA ASP A 245 18.61 -14.36 -1.38
C ASP A 245 17.67 -13.78 -2.45
N VAL A 246 18.08 -13.82 -3.73
CA VAL A 246 17.21 -13.38 -4.85
C VAL A 246 15.85 -14.07 -4.79
N ASP A 247 14.80 -13.31 -5.11
CA ASP A 247 13.40 -13.71 -5.14
C ASP A 247 12.83 -14.21 -3.80
N SER A 248 13.63 -14.11 -2.72
CA SER A 248 13.17 -14.44 -1.37
C SER A 248 12.37 -13.29 -0.77
N GLU A 249 11.40 -13.65 0.06
CA GLU A 249 10.53 -12.69 0.74
C GLU A 249 11.31 -11.84 1.74
N VAL A 250 11.01 -10.55 1.76
CA VAL A 250 11.56 -9.57 2.70
C VAL A 250 10.54 -9.33 3.79
N SER A 251 10.93 -9.60 5.04
CA SER A 251 10.09 -9.33 6.20
C SER A 251 10.10 -7.84 6.54
N LEU A 252 8.93 -7.21 6.58
CA LEU A 252 8.74 -5.80 6.94
C LEU A 252 7.67 -5.64 8.04
N ILE A 253 7.62 -4.49 8.71
CA ILE A 253 6.62 -4.23 9.74
C ILE A 253 5.44 -3.43 9.15
N ASP A 254 4.23 -3.92 9.40
CA ASP A 254 3.00 -3.17 9.17
C ASP A 254 2.85 -2.08 10.24
N LEU A 255 2.83 -0.81 9.82
CA LEU A 255 2.72 0.32 10.73
C LEU A 255 1.39 0.33 11.49
N LYS A 256 0.35 -0.33 11.00
CA LYS A 256 -0.91 -0.50 11.74
C LYS A 256 -0.71 -1.26 13.06
N ASP A 257 0.26 -2.18 13.12
CA ASP A 257 0.56 -2.91 14.35
C ASP A 257 1.38 -2.06 15.32
N VAL A 258 2.17 -1.12 14.80
CA VAL A 258 2.88 -0.10 15.59
C VAL A 258 1.90 0.91 16.16
N GLU A 259 0.94 1.39 15.35
CA GLU A 259 -0.06 2.40 15.74
C GLU A 259 -1.03 1.95 16.83
N LYS A 260 -1.23 0.62 16.99
CA LYS A 260 -2.04 0.06 18.09
C LYS A 260 -1.32 0.09 19.44
N VAL A 261 0.00 0.25 19.44
CA VAL A 261 0.80 0.20 20.67
C VAL A 261 0.82 1.58 21.33
N THR A 262 0.16 1.68 22.47
CA THR A 262 0.14 2.91 23.28
C THR A 262 1.27 2.98 24.31
N ASP A 263 1.90 1.84 24.60
CA ASP A 263 2.96 1.70 25.59
C ASP A 263 4.27 1.33 24.90
N ALA A 264 5.26 2.24 24.97
CA ALA A 264 6.54 2.07 24.30
C ALA A 264 7.29 0.80 24.72
N THR A 265 7.00 0.25 25.90
CA THR A 265 7.63 -0.98 26.37
C THR A 265 7.24 -2.23 25.58
N LYS A 266 6.18 -2.14 24.76
CA LYS A 266 5.60 -3.26 24.01
C LYS A 266 6.02 -3.29 22.54
N TYR A 267 6.76 -2.30 22.03
CA TYR A 267 7.21 -2.27 20.65
C TYR A 267 8.10 -3.46 20.27
N ALA A 268 8.90 -3.98 21.22
CA ALA A 268 9.70 -5.19 21.04
C ALA A 268 8.88 -6.45 20.71
N GLY A 269 7.57 -6.45 20.98
CA GLY A 269 6.66 -7.56 20.67
C GLY A 269 6.14 -7.54 19.23
N ILE A 270 6.38 -6.47 18.47
CA ILE A 270 5.93 -6.34 17.08
C ILE A 270 6.84 -7.17 16.18
N LYS A 271 6.24 -8.01 15.36
CA LYS A 271 6.94 -8.90 14.44
C LYS A 271 6.80 -8.42 13.00
N ALA A 272 7.91 -8.46 12.27
CA ALA A 272 7.91 -8.32 10.83
C ALA A 272 7.15 -9.50 10.18
N LYS A 273 6.53 -9.23 9.03
CA LYS A 273 5.74 -10.17 8.22
C LYS A 273 6.27 -10.16 6.79
N THR A 274 6.12 -11.27 6.08
CA THR A 274 6.52 -11.41 4.68
C THR A 274 5.36 -11.24 3.70
N GLU A 275 4.12 -11.38 4.18
CA GLU A 275 2.89 -11.23 3.41
C GLU A 275 1.90 -10.31 4.13
N PHE A 276 1.24 -9.45 3.37
CA PHE A 276 0.29 -8.47 3.85
C PHE A 276 -1.03 -8.58 3.11
N GLU A 277 -2.11 -8.85 3.85
CA GLU A 277 -3.47 -8.89 3.29
C GLU A 277 -4.14 -7.52 3.49
N ILE A 278 -4.56 -6.90 2.39
CA ILE A 278 -5.05 -5.52 2.35
C ILE A 278 -6.41 -5.49 1.65
N GLU A 279 -7.39 -4.83 2.27
CA GLU A 279 -8.68 -4.56 1.65
C GLU A 279 -8.55 -3.40 0.65
N VAL A 280 -9.07 -3.57 -0.56
CA VAL A 280 -9.18 -2.50 -1.55
C VAL A 280 -10.22 -1.50 -1.05
N ASP A 281 -9.91 -0.21 -1.18
CA ASP A 281 -10.66 0.92 -0.62
C ASP A 281 -10.50 1.13 0.89
N ASN A 282 -9.51 0.50 1.54
CA ASN A 282 -9.31 0.65 2.98
C ASN A 282 -9.13 2.12 3.42
N PHE A 283 -8.43 2.95 2.64
CA PHE A 283 -8.32 4.40 2.91
C PHE A 283 -9.45 5.23 2.28
N ALA A 284 -10.10 4.75 1.23
CA ALA A 284 -11.27 5.43 0.66
C ALA A 284 -12.49 5.36 1.60
N ASN A 285 -12.58 4.28 2.36
CA ASN A 285 -13.62 4.03 3.35
C ASN A 285 -13.26 4.56 4.76
N ASP A 286 -12.08 5.16 4.94
CA ASP A 286 -11.66 5.72 6.24
C ASP A 286 -12.27 7.12 6.45
N PRO A 287 -13.21 7.30 7.40
CA PRO A 287 -13.87 8.58 7.65
C PRO A 287 -12.95 9.63 8.30
N THR A 288 -11.73 9.24 8.72
CA THR A 288 -10.73 10.15 9.27
C THR A 288 -9.84 10.76 8.20
N VAL A 289 -10.00 10.36 6.94
CA VAL A 289 -9.23 10.87 5.80
C VAL A 289 -10.08 11.87 5.03
N GLU A 290 -9.66 13.15 5.01
CA GLU A 290 -10.41 14.23 4.36
C GLU A 290 -10.54 14.00 2.83
N ASN A 291 -9.44 13.61 2.20
CA ASN A 291 -9.34 13.38 0.77
C ASN A 291 -9.37 11.88 0.42
N SER A 292 -10.26 11.12 1.07
CA SER A 292 -10.32 9.66 0.96
C SER A 292 -10.62 9.19 -0.47
N ALA A 293 -11.38 9.97 -1.24
CA ALA A 293 -11.76 9.66 -2.62
C ALA A 293 -10.56 9.38 -3.55
N GLN A 294 -9.37 9.95 -3.29
CA GLN A 294 -8.17 9.68 -4.11
C GLN A 294 -7.66 8.23 -3.99
N PHE A 295 -8.10 7.53 -2.95
CA PHE A 295 -7.74 6.13 -2.66
C PHE A 295 -8.80 5.14 -3.15
N LYS A 296 -9.81 5.61 -3.91
CA LYS A 296 -10.79 4.73 -4.54
C LYS A 296 -10.09 3.79 -5.53
N ASN A 297 -10.49 2.53 -5.49
CA ASN A 297 -9.92 1.37 -6.16
C ASN A 297 -8.43 1.16 -5.83
N LYS A 298 -7.99 1.53 -4.61
CA LYS A 298 -6.62 1.33 -4.16
C LYS A 298 -6.58 0.54 -2.86
N ALA A 299 -5.62 -0.38 -2.76
CA ALA A 299 -5.24 -1.00 -1.49
C ALA A 299 -3.95 -0.33 -1.01
N VAL A 300 -3.96 0.19 0.22
CA VAL A 300 -2.84 0.95 0.78
C VAL A 300 -2.35 0.32 2.07
N ILE A 301 -1.04 0.09 2.18
CA ILE A 301 -0.41 -0.34 3.44
C ILE A 301 0.77 0.57 3.77
N LYS A 302 0.88 0.95 5.05
CA LYS A 302 2.03 1.71 5.56
C LYS A 302 3.02 0.73 6.17
N LEU A 303 4.28 0.81 5.74
CA LEU A 303 5.33 -0.13 6.10
C LEU A 303 6.53 0.59 6.71
N MET A 304 7.17 -0.06 7.68
CA MET A 304 8.52 0.28 8.12
C MET A 304 9.52 -0.60 7.37
N LEU A 305 10.59 0.00 6.86
CA LEU A 305 11.64 -0.73 6.14
C LEU A 305 12.56 -1.54 7.07
N ASN A 306 12.50 -1.31 8.38
CA ASN A 306 13.18 -2.08 9.40
C ASN A 306 12.42 -3.38 9.75
N GLN A 307 13.16 -4.37 10.26
CA GLN A 307 12.61 -5.64 10.76
C GLN A 307 12.17 -5.59 12.24
N ARG A 308 12.52 -4.51 12.95
CA ARG A 308 12.18 -4.27 14.37
C ARG A 308 11.70 -2.84 14.54
N ALA A 309 10.65 -2.64 15.32
CA ALA A 309 10.06 -1.31 15.53
C ALA A 309 10.95 -0.41 16.40
N ASP A 310 11.58 -0.98 17.42
CA ASP A 310 12.44 -0.31 18.38
C ASP A 310 13.93 -0.29 17.98
N ASP A 311 14.21 -0.47 16.69
CA ASP A 311 15.55 -0.54 16.12
C ASP A 311 15.67 0.37 14.89
N LEU A 312 16.86 0.96 14.69
CA LEU A 312 17.23 1.67 13.46
C LEU A 312 17.99 0.74 12.47
N SER A 313 18.05 -0.56 12.80
CA SER A 313 18.59 -1.69 12.04
C SER A 313 19.97 -1.46 11.42
N PHE A 314 20.95 -1.15 12.27
CA PHE A 314 22.34 -0.97 11.85
C PHE A 314 22.94 -2.21 11.16
N ASP A 315 22.50 -3.42 11.53
CA ASP A 315 22.97 -4.65 10.90
C ASP A 315 22.58 -4.74 9.42
N LEU A 316 21.33 -4.42 9.09
CA LEU A 316 20.88 -4.33 7.70
C LEU A 316 21.61 -3.18 6.97
N ALA A 317 21.89 -2.07 7.66
CA ALA A 317 22.67 -0.98 7.11
C ALA A 317 24.09 -1.42 6.73
N LYS A 318 24.73 -2.28 7.55
CA LYS A 318 26.04 -2.86 7.22
C LYS A 318 25.98 -3.76 6.00
N LEU A 319 24.95 -4.60 5.87
CA LEU A 319 24.79 -5.46 4.69
C LEU A 319 24.62 -4.62 3.42
N ILE A 320 23.77 -3.58 3.48
CA ILE A 320 23.61 -2.61 2.38
C ILE A 320 24.94 -1.93 2.07
N THR A 321 25.65 -1.44 3.09
CA THR A 321 26.94 -0.74 2.93
C THR A 321 28.06 -1.66 2.44
N ALA A 322 28.01 -2.95 2.76
CA ALA A 322 28.98 -3.94 2.29
C ALA A 322 28.73 -4.36 0.83
N SER A 323 27.50 -4.23 0.34
CA SER A 323 27.18 -4.53 -1.07
C SER A 323 27.98 -3.65 -2.03
N SER A 324 28.19 -4.13 -3.26
CA SER A 324 28.85 -3.36 -4.32
C SER A 324 28.04 -2.10 -4.67
N ASP A 325 26.72 -2.26 -4.69
CA ASP A 325 25.79 -1.25 -5.20
C ASP A 325 25.39 -0.24 -4.11
N LYS A 326 25.77 -0.49 -2.85
CA LYS A 326 25.42 0.32 -1.66
C LYS A 326 23.91 0.48 -1.45
N GLU A 327 23.13 -0.47 -1.96
CA GLU A 327 21.68 -0.47 -1.93
C GLU A 327 21.16 -1.92 -1.95
N ALA A 328 19.99 -2.13 -1.34
CA ALA A 328 19.20 -3.33 -1.52
C ALA A 328 18.11 -3.08 -2.56
N SER A 329 17.98 -3.97 -3.54
CA SER A 329 16.97 -3.91 -4.58
C SER A 329 15.79 -4.80 -4.21
N VAL A 330 14.56 -4.26 -4.24
CA VAL A 330 13.33 -5.03 -4.00
C VAL A 330 12.28 -4.77 -5.07
N TYR A 331 11.36 -5.71 -5.23
CA TYR A 331 10.16 -5.57 -6.05
C TYR A 331 8.92 -6.05 -5.30
N ILE A 332 7.75 -5.67 -5.82
CA ILE A 332 6.47 -6.00 -5.23
C ILE A 332 5.86 -7.17 -6.00
N GLU A 333 5.36 -8.16 -5.28
CA GLU A 333 4.51 -9.22 -5.82
C GLU A 333 3.11 -9.06 -5.23
N VAL A 334 2.10 -9.05 -6.08
CA VAL A 334 0.70 -8.93 -5.67
C VAL A 334 -0.07 -10.17 -6.10
N THR A 335 -0.91 -10.72 -5.24
CA THR A 335 -1.84 -11.80 -5.58
C THR A 335 -3.23 -11.48 -5.04
N SER A 336 -4.25 -12.18 -5.51
CA SER A 336 -5.59 -12.10 -4.94
C SER A 336 -6.30 -13.43 -5.15
N ASP A 337 -7.25 -13.71 -4.24
CA ASP A 337 -7.99 -14.97 -4.21
C ASP A 337 -9.15 -14.99 -5.22
N GLU A 338 -9.39 -13.90 -5.97
CA GLU A 338 -10.41 -13.89 -7.02
C GLU A 338 -9.98 -14.77 -8.22
N PRO A 339 -10.88 -15.60 -8.77
CA PRO A 339 -10.52 -16.68 -9.69
C PRO A 339 -10.07 -16.24 -11.08
N LYS A 340 -10.35 -14.98 -11.47
CA LYS A 340 -9.97 -14.41 -12.77
C LYS A 340 -9.53 -12.97 -12.57
N ILE A 341 -8.23 -12.74 -12.57
CA ILE A 341 -7.62 -11.42 -12.43
C ILE A 341 -6.63 -11.21 -13.56
N GLU A 342 -6.65 -10.02 -14.13
CA GLU A 342 -5.62 -9.55 -15.04
C GLU A 342 -4.57 -8.78 -14.24
N TYR A 343 -3.30 -9.16 -14.41
CA TYR A 343 -2.17 -8.47 -13.78
C TYR A 343 -1.45 -7.67 -14.85
N LEU A 344 -1.40 -6.34 -14.68
CA LEU A 344 -0.75 -5.40 -15.61
C LEU A 344 0.65 -4.99 -15.13
N GLY A 345 1.23 -5.77 -14.22
CA GLY A 345 2.55 -5.53 -13.67
C GLY A 345 3.65 -5.58 -14.73
N LYS A 346 4.72 -4.81 -14.50
CA LYS A 346 5.92 -4.83 -15.35
C LYS A 346 6.74 -6.05 -14.97
N GLU A 347 6.71 -7.09 -15.82
CA GLU A 347 7.39 -8.36 -15.57
C GLU A 347 8.88 -8.16 -15.22
N GLY A 348 9.31 -8.75 -14.10
CA GLY A 348 10.73 -8.97 -13.83
C GLY A 348 11.34 -9.99 -14.81
N LYS A 349 12.67 -10.15 -14.78
CA LYS A 349 13.32 -11.27 -15.47
C LYS A 349 12.70 -12.57 -14.91
N ASN A 350 12.13 -13.43 -15.78
CA ASN A 350 11.52 -14.74 -15.49
C ASN A 350 9.97 -14.86 -15.58
N ASN A 351 9.25 -14.00 -16.33
CA ASN A 351 7.81 -14.18 -16.66
C ASN A 351 6.83 -14.23 -15.45
N LEU A 352 7.15 -13.57 -14.33
CA LEU A 352 6.23 -13.48 -13.20
C LEU A 352 5.22 -12.34 -13.47
N LYS A 353 4.03 -12.69 -13.99
CA LYS A 353 2.96 -11.75 -14.40
C LYS A 353 2.43 -10.83 -13.30
N ASN A 354 2.66 -11.17 -12.04
CA ASN A 354 2.11 -10.50 -10.87
C ASN A 354 3.17 -9.70 -10.09
N THR A 355 4.24 -9.31 -10.79
CA THR A 355 5.35 -8.53 -10.24
C THR A 355 5.32 -7.09 -10.73
N PHE A 356 5.64 -6.18 -9.83
CA PHE A 356 5.61 -4.74 -10.07
C PHE A 356 6.96 -4.14 -9.71
N LEU A 357 7.57 -3.53 -10.73
CA LEU A 357 8.82 -2.80 -10.68
C LEU A 357 8.53 -1.30 -10.80
N ASN A 358 9.50 -0.49 -10.39
CA ASN A 358 9.44 0.95 -10.62
C ASN A 358 9.44 1.26 -12.13
N ASP A 359 9.19 2.54 -12.43
CA ASP A 359 9.26 3.05 -13.79
C ASP A 359 10.61 2.72 -14.45
N GLY A 360 10.56 2.36 -15.73
CA GLY A 360 11.72 1.84 -16.46
C GLY A 360 12.14 0.40 -16.11
N ALA A 361 11.28 -0.39 -15.44
CA ALA A 361 11.56 -1.78 -15.02
C ALA A 361 12.77 -1.89 -14.08
N THR A 362 12.90 -0.93 -13.18
CA THR A 362 13.95 -0.91 -12.15
C THR A 362 13.41 -1.35 -10.80
N TYR A 363 14.29 -1.84 -9.92
CA TYR A 363 13.91 -2.19 -8.56
C TYR A 363 13.73 -0.95 -7.68
N PHE A 364 12.91 -1.08 -6.64
CA PHE A 364 12.92 -0.12 -5.53
C PHE A 364 14.17 -0.31 -4.70
N LYS A 365 14.85 0.80 -4.37
CA LYS A 365 16.14 0.77 -3.71
C LYS A 365 15.99 1.15 -2.23
N ILE A 366 16.30 0.21 -1.35
CA ILE A 366 16.47 0.48 0.06
C ILE A 366 17.94 0.82 0.29
N LYS A 367 18.20 2.05 0.72
CA LYS A 367 19.55 2.59 0.94
C LYS A 367 19.82 2.79 2.42
N TYR A 368 21.08 3.03 2.74
CA TYR A 368 21.46 3.53 4.06
C TYR A 368 21.83 5.01 3.93
N PHE A 369 21.01 5.88 4.53
CA PHE A 369 21.09 7.34 4.40
C PHE A 369 21.51 8.02 5.69
N GLU A 370 22.62 7.59 6.28
CA GLU A 370 23.20 8.30 7.42
C GLU A 370 24.49 9.01 7.04
N GLN A 371 24.74 10.12 7.72
CA GLN A 371 25.92 10.92 7.51
C GLN A 371 27.15 10.14 8.00
N PRO A 372 28.32 10.28 7.34
CA PRO A 372 29.49 9.47 7.67
C PRO A 372 29.88 9.50 9.16
N TRP A 373 29.69 10.63 9.84
CA TRP A 373 29.99 10.76 11.27
C TRP A 373 28.97 10.06 12.18
N ILE A 374 27.72 9.87 11.74
CA ILE A 374 26.76 9.02 12.43
C ILE A 374 27.15 7.55 12.27
N VAL A 375 27.61 7.14 11.08
CA VAL A 375 28.12 5.77 10.87
C VAL A 375 29.26 5.47 11.84
N LYS A 376 30.23 6.38 11.98
CA LYS A 376 31.31 6.27 12.97
C LYS A 376 30.79 6.18 14.40
N ALA A 377 29.78 6.97 14.75
CA ALA A 377 29.19 6.92 16.06
C ALA A 377 28.47 5.59 16.34
N ARG A 378 27.85 4.96 15.34
CA ARG A 378 27.20 3.65 15.47
C ARG A 378 28.19 2.51 15.62
N GLU A 379 29.32 2.56 14.92
CA GLU A 379 30.43 1.62 15.13
C GLU A 379 30.87 1.63 16.60
N GLU A 380 31.04 2.81 17.20
CA GLU A 380 31.42 2.95 18.62
C GLU A 380 30.29 2.56 19.59
N GLN A 381 29.03 2.78 19.20
CA GLN A 381 27.87 2.29 19.94
C GLN A 381 27.83 0.76 19.99
N GLU A 382 28.10 0.09 18.87
CA GLU A 382 28.11 -1.36 18.77
C GLU A 382 29.27 -2.00 19.55
N LEU A 383 30.43 -1.34 19.57
CA LEU A 383 31.54 -1.71 20.44
C LEU A 383 31.20 -1.58 21.94
N GLY A 384 30.09 -0.92 22.28
CA GLY A 384 29.66 -0.72 23.66
C GLY A 384 30.61 0.19 24.42
N VAL A 385 31.17 1.21 23.76
CA VAL A 385 32.14 2.11 24.39
C VAL A 385 31.53 2.80 25.61
N SER A 386 32.20 2.63 26.74
CA SER A 386 31.86 3.27 28.01
C SER A 386 33.12 3.64 28.79
N GLU A 387 33.01 4.57 29.73
CA GLU A 387 34.13 4.90 30.62
C GLU A 387 34.63 3.68 31.40
N ALA A 388 33.72 2.79 31.80
CA ALA A 388 34.06 1.59 32.57
C ALA A 388 34.89 0.59 31.78
N THR A 389 34.68 0.50 30.46
CA THR A 389 35.29 -0.56 29.62
C THR A 389 36.30 -0.04 28.61
N HIS A 390 36.26 1.24 28.26
CA HIS A 390 36.99 1.83 27.13
C HIS A 390 37.63 3.18 27.46
N CYS A 391 37.95 3.43 28.73
CA CYS A 391 38.54 4.69 29.15
C CYS A 391 39.82 5.07 28.37
N SER A 392 40.75 4.13 28.16
CA SER A 392 41.98 4.41 27.40
C SER A 392 41.68 4.88 25.99
N LYS A 393 40.70 4.27 25.31
CA LYS A 393 40.24 4.69 23.98
C LYS A 393 39.64 6.10 24.00
N ILE A 394 38.81 6.42 24.99
CA ILE A 394 38.23 7.76 25.15
C ILE A 394 39.34 8.82 25.27
N ILE A 395 40.42 8.51 25.99
CA ILE A 395 41.54 9.42 26.19
C ILE A 395 42.43 9.51 24.95
N ASP A 396 42.93 8.36 24.51
CA ASP A 396 43.99 8.24 23.51
C ASP A 396 43.47 8.49 22.09
N GLU A 397 42.16 8.36 21.88
CA GLU A 397 41.52 8.62 20.59
C GLU A 397 40.60 9.84 20.63
N TYR A 398 39.56 9.85 21.48
CA TYR A 398 38.55 10.91 21.41
C TYR A 398 39.10 12.24 21.91
N HIS A 399 39.76 12.27 23.05
CA HIS A 399 40.37 13.52 23.53
C HIS A 399 41.62 13.92 22.74
N ALA A 400 42.30 12.97 22.10
CA ALA A 400 43.52 13.24 21.34
C ALA A 400 43.30 14.20 20.16
N ILE A 401 42.10 14.24 19.59
CA ILE A 401 41.75 15.17 18.49
C ILE A 401 41.57 16.62 18.96
N ASN A 402 41.34 16.85 20.25
CA ASN A 402 41.13 18.20 20.76
C ASN A 402 42.42 19.01 20.62
N ARG A 403 42.31 20.32 20.45
CA ARG A 403 43.49 21.20 20.44
C ARG A 403 44.07 21.37 21.85
N GLN A 404 43.19 21.33 22.86
CA GLN A 404 43.52 21.59 24.25
C GLN A 404 42.76 20.64 25.18
N ASN A 405 43.15 20.61 26.46
CA ASN A 405 42.58 19.77 27.51
C ASN A 405 42.44 18.31 27.11
N LYS A 406 43.60 17.69 26.88
CA LYS A 406 43.73 16.25 26.69
C LYS A 406 43.98 15.63 28.06
N PRO A 407 43.02 14.94 28.67
CA PRO A 407 43.29 14.12 29.84
C PRO A 407 44.43 13.14 29.51
N LYS A 408 45.24 12.80 30.50
CA LYS A 408 46.37 11.86 30.34
C LYS A 408 46.16 10.53 31.05
N ALA A 409 45.07 10.42 31.80
CA ALA A 409 44.73 9.26 32.59
C ALA A 409 43.21 9.20 32.72
N CYS A 410 42.71 7.99 32.95
CA CYS A 410 41.32 7.77 33.32
C CYS A 410 41.00 8.62 34.54
N ALA A 411 40.15 9.63 34.35
CA ALA A 411 39.66 10.41 35.47
C ALA A 411 38.81 9.49 36.36
N ASN A 412 38.74 9.78 37.66
CA ASN A 412 37.59 9.34 38.44
C ASN A 412 36.35 9.88 37.72
N THR A 413 35.37 9.00 37.50
CA THR A 413 34.17 9.11 36.64
C THR A 413 33.25 10.30 36.90
N ASP A 414 33.61 11.18 37.85
CA ASP A 414 32.78 12.28 38.31
C ASP A 414 32.97 13.56 37.49
N ASN A 415 33.96 13.61 36.56
CA ASN A 415 34.23 14.83 35.79
C ASN A 415 34.87 14.65 34.38
N SER A 416 34.84 13.45 33.80
CA SER A 416 35.29 13.21 32.42
C SER A 416 34.22 13.64 31.41
N SER A 417 34.09 14.94 31.14
CA SER A 417 33.22 15.41 30.05
C SER A 417 33.86 15.11 28.69
N TRP A 418 33.35 14.11 27.95
CA TRP A 418 33.90 13.69 26.64
C TRP A 418 32.91 13.70 25.47
N CYS A 419 31.69 14.23 25.66
CA CYS A 419 30.68 14.34 24.59
C CYS A 419 31.21 15.11 23.35
N ALA A 420 31.84 16.26 23.57
CA ALA A 420 32.39 17.11 22.52
C ALA A 420 33.62 16.50 21.84
N SER A 421 34.46 15.82 22.62
CA SER A 421 35.60 15.04 22.09
C SER A 421 35.12 13.93 21.16
N PHE A 422 34.05 13.22 21.54
CA PHE A 422 33.47 12.17 20.72
C PHE A 422 32.88 12.70 19.42
N VAL A 423 32.06 13.75 19.47
CA VAL A 423 31.48 14.38 18.26
C VAL A 423 32.59 14.87 17.33
N GLY A 424 33.61 15.53 17.88
CA GLY A 424 34.76 15.96 17.09
C GLY A 424 35.52 14.81 16.46
N TRP A 425 35.70 13.71 17.20
CA TRP A 425 36.37 12.51 16.70
C TRP A 425 35.56 11.88 15.56
N CYS A 426 34.24 11.75 15.70
CA CYS A 426 33.37 11.22 14.65
C CYS A 426 33.46 12.04 13.36
N LEU A 427 33.47 13.37 13.48
CA LEU A 427 33.64 14.28 12.34
C LEU A 427 35.03 14.15 11.71
N ASN A 428 36.09 14.18 12.53
CA ASN A 428 37.47 14.09 12.07
C ASN A 428 37.75 12.76 11.34
N LYS A 429 37.29 11.63 11.90
CA LYS A 429 37.41 10.30 11.28
C LYS A 429 36.55 10.13 10.04
N SER A 430 35.60 11.02 9.84
CA SER A 430 34.75 11.08 8.65
C SER A 430 35.24 12.08 7.60
N GLY A 431 36.38 12.75 7.83
CA GLY A 431 36.94 13.73 6.90
C GLY A 431 36.27 15.10 6.91
N TYR A 432 35.53 15.45 7.96
CA TYR A 432 34.87 16.74 8.11
C TYR A 432 35.57 17.61 9.14
N SER A 433 35.50 18.93 8.96
CA SER A 433 35.91 19.88 9.99
C SER A 433 35.06 19.73 11.25
N ALA A 434 35.71 20.00 12.38
CA ALA A 434 35.11 19.96 13.70
C ALA A 434 35.66 21.12 14.53
N GLN A 435 34.99 21.43 15.64
CA GLN A 435 35.44 22.46 16.55
C GLN A 435 36.76 22.08 17.25
N LEU A 436 36.98 20.78 17.48
CA LEU A 436 38.18 20.24 18.14
C LEU A 436 38.43 20.86 19.54
N ASP A 437 37.34 21.24 20.23
CA ASP A 437 37.32 21.76 21.59
C ASP A 437 36.53 20.79 22.48
N PRO A 438 37.01 20.49 23.71
CA PRO A 438 36.31 19.54 24.58
C PRO A 438 35.04 20.13 25.23
N GLY A 439 34.72 21.40 25.03
CA GLY A 439 33.54 22.04 25.60
C GLY A 439 32.35 22.02 24.66
N ALA A 440 31.26 21.31 25.02
CA ALA A 440 30.05 21.21 24.21
C ALA A 440 29.52 22.53 23.63
N TYR A 441 29.47 23.61 24.44
CA TYR A 441 29.04 24.95 24.02
C TYR A 441 29.65 25.43 22.69
N SER A 442 30.93 25.18 22.46
CA SER A 442 31.64 25.73 21.30
C SER A 442 31.18 25.10 19.98
N TYR A 443 30.63 23.88 20.01
CA TYR A 443 29.97 23.24 18.87
C TYR A 443 28.65 23.90 18.47
N GLY A 444 28.22 24.95 19.16
CA GLY A 444 27.05 25.75 18.80
C GLY A 444 27.36 27.02 18.00
N HIS A 445 28.64 27.28 17.71
CA HIS A 445 29.11 28.52 17.11
C HIS A 445 29.91 28.26 15.84
N GLU A 446 29.43 28.76 14.70
CA GLU A 446 30.05 28.57 13.38
C GLU A 446 31.37 29.33 13.22
N ASN A 447 31.51 30.47 13.88
CA ASN A 447 32.57 31.45 13.63
C ASN A 447 33.58 31.55 14.79
N THR A 448 33.70 30.52 15.61
CA THR A 448 34.70 30.46 16.68
C THR A 448 35.47 29.17 16.61
N ARG A 449 36.69 29.12 17.15
CA ARG A 449 37.54 27.91 17.16
C ARG A 449 37.71 27.24 18.53
N TYR A 450 37.30 27.90 19.62
CA TYR A 450 37.30 27.35 20.97
C TYR A 450 36.49 28.22 21.94
N ARG A 451 36.27 27.73 23.16
CA ARG A 451 35.56 28.46 24.22
C ARG A 451 36.43 29.59 24.80
N ALA A 452 35.96 30.83 24.66
CA ALA A 452 36.57 31.99 25.32
C ALA A 452 36.62 31.82 26.85
N GLY A 453 37.71 32.29 27.47
CA GLY A 453 37.89 32.25 28.92
C GLY A 453 38.31 30.89 29.49
N PHE A 454 38.59 29.89 28.65
CA PHE A 454 39.13 28.62 29.12
C PHE A 454 40.51 28.83 29.78
N LYS A 455 40.69 28.29 31.00
CA LYS A 455 41.93 28.34 31.77
C LYS A 455 42.52 26.95 31.89
N LYS A 456 43.79 26.78 31.51
CA LYS A 456 44.48 25.48 31.57
C LYS A 456 44.71 25.02 33.00
N ASN A 457 44.95 25.97 33.91
CA ASN A 457 45.03 25.76 35.35
C ASN A 457 44.10 26.72 36.08
N ALA A 458 43.56 26.31 37.24
CA ALA A 458 42.74 27.18 38.09
C ALA A 458 43.46 28.48 38.50
N THR A 459 44.79 28.47 38.51
CA THR A 459 45.67 29.60 38.86
C THR A 459 45.91 30.59 37.73
N ASP A 460 45.47 30.29 36.49
CA ASP A 460 45.69 31.18 35.35
C ASP A 460 44.92 32.49 35.55
N LYS A 461 45.63 33.63 35.46
CA LYS A 461 45.06 34.96 35.73
C LYS A 461 44.08 35.42 34.63
N LYS A 462 44.28 34.98 33.39
CA LYS A 462 43.40 35.23 32.24
C LYS A 462 43.19 33.92 31.48
N GLY A 463 41.94 33.66 31.07
CA GLY A 463 41.65 32.56 30.15
C GLY A 463 41.95 32.95 28.71
N LEU A 464 41.77 32.01 27.77
CA LEU A 464 41.99 32.27 26.35
C LEU A 464 41.11 33.41 25.83
N GLU A 465 41.67 34.23 24.95
CA GLU A 465 40.92 35.28 24.26
C GLU A 465 39.93 34.67 23.27
N LYS A 466 38.81 35.34 23.02
CA LYS A 466 37.83 34.83 22.06
C LYS A 466 38.41 34.99 20.65
N GLU A 467 38.58 33.88 19.94
CA GLU A 467 38.83 33.90 18.49
C GLU A 467 37.49 33.87 17.75
N GLU A 468 37.14 35.00 17.14
CA GLU A 468 36.03 35.13 16.19
C GLU A 468 36.57 35.30 14.78
N PHE A 469 35.84 34.75 13.82
CA PHE A 469 36.15 34.81 12.40
C PHE A 469 34.97 35.44 11.67
N ASP A 470 35.24 36.12 10.56
CA ASP A 470 34.18 36.73 9.74
C ASP A 470 33.34 35.66 9.03
N GLU A 471 33.93 34.50 8.75
CA GLU A 471 33.30 33.39 8.03
C GLU A 471 33.21 32.12 8.92
N PRO A 472 32.22 31.24 8.67
CA PRO A 472 32.15 29.93 9.31
C PRO A 472 33.44 29.12 9.19
N THR A 473 33.97 28.65 10.31
CA THR A 473 35.28 27.98 10.37
C THR A 473 35.22 26.46 10.43
N TRP A 474 34.07 25.88 10.76
CA TRP A 474 33.91 24.43 10.85
C TRP A 474 32.48 23.95 10.57
N GLY A 475 31.45 24.73 10.91
CA GLY A 475 30.06 24.34 10.78
C GLY A 475 29.16 25.51 10.40
N LYS A 476 27.96 25.23 9.91
CA LYS A 476 26.91 26.19 9.53
C LYS A 476 25.65 25.90 10.33
N LEU A 477 25.03 26.93 10.88
CA LEU A 477 23.74 26.80 11.56
C LEU A 477 22.64 26.37 10.60
N ILE A 478 21.81 25.44 11.06
CA ILE A 478 20.60 25.03 10.35
C ILE A 478 19.53 26.10 10.60
N THR A 479 18.88 26.56 9.52
CA THR A 479 17.77 27.53 9.58
C THR A 479 16.71 27.07 10.57
N GLY A 480 16.25 28.00 11.42
CA GLY A 480 15.25 27.68 12.44
C GLY A 480 15.75 26.78 13.58
N ASN A 481 17.04 26.44 13.62
CA ASN A 481 17.62 25.52 14.59
C ASN A 481 16.89 24.16 14.59
N GLU A 482 16.45 23.69 13.43
CA GLU A 482 15.73 22.43 13.30
C GLU A 482 16.67 21.23 13.51
N PRO A 483 16.24 20.18 14.25
CA PRO A 483 17.07 19.00 14.45
C PRO A 483 16.88 18.12 13.22
N LEU A 484 17.87 18.12 12.34
CA LEU A 484 17.87 17.32 11.11
C LEU A 484 18.73 16.07 11.30
N LEU A 485 18.55 15.04 10.46
CA LEU A 485 19.29 13.79 10.57
C LEU A 485 20.80 14.06 10.49
N GLY A 486 21.54 13.65 11.52
CA GLY A 486 22.98 13.85 11.62
C GLY A 486 23.42 15.23 12.12
N SER A 487 22.50 16.17 12.31
CA SER A 487 22.87 17.51 12.80
C SER A 487 23.53 17.44 14.18
N ILE A 488 24.59 18.21 14.38
CA ILE A 488 25.29 18.37 15.65
C ILE A 488 24.49 19.36 16.51
N CYS A 489 23.99 18.87 17.63
CA CYS A 489 23.06 19.60 18.49
C CYS A 489 23.67 19.86 19.87
N VAL A 490 23.73 21.14 20.26
CA VAL A 490 24.14 21.53 21.61
C VAL A 490 22.90 21.73 22.48
N LEU A 491 22.90 21.14 23.68
CA LEU A 491 21.77 21.24 24.61
C LEU A 491 21.62 22.65 25.20
N SER A 492 20.44 22.96 25.71
CA SER A 492 20.10 24.28 26.27
C SER A 492 20.95 24.67 27.48
N ASN A 493 21.38 23.69 28.27
CA ASN A 493 22.31 23.90 29.37
C ASN A 493 23.75 24.17 28.91
N LYS A 494 24.06 24.07 27.61
CA LYS A 494 25.39 24.31 27.01
C LYS A 494 26.50 23.34 27.48
N HIS A 495 26.14 22.29 28.22
CA HIS A 495 27.07 21.34 28.82
C HIS A 495 27.19 20.02 28.04
N HIS A 496 26.31 19.77 27.07
CA HIS A 496 26.31 18.54 26.29
C HIS A 496 26.07 18.79 24.80
N VAL A 497 26.71 17.97 23.96
CA VAL A 497 26.58 17.99 22.50
C VAL A 497 26.43 16.55 22.02
N SER A 498 25.51 16.34 21.09
CA SER A 498 25.18 15.04 20.52
C SER A 498 24.66 15.21 19.10
N MET A 499 24.36 14.14 18.39
CA MET A 499 23.94 14.20 16.99
C MET A 499 22.52 13.63 16.82
N ALA A 500 21.61 14.37 16.19
CA ALA A 500 20.23 13.92 16.04
C ALA A 500 20.15 12.71 15.08
N VAL A 501 19.45 11.65 15.48
CA VAL A 501 19.37 10.40 14.69
C VAL A 501 17.95 9.91 14.45
N ALA A 502 16.98 10.31 15.28
CA ALA A 502 15.59 9.93 15.12
C ALA A 502 14.64 10.83 15.92
N LYS A 503 13.34 10.62 15.74
CA LYS A 503 12.27 11.23 16.54
C LYS A 503 11.24 10.20 17.02
N SER A 504 10.42 10.56 17.99
CA SER A 504 9.24 9.78 18.37
C SER A 504 8.16 9.89 17.30
N ASN A 505 7.19 8.97 17.32
CA ASN A 505 6.07 8.95 16.37
C ASN A 505 5.26 10.26 16.37
N ASP A 506 5.10 10.90 17.53
CA ASP A 506 4.43 12.19 17.67
C ASP A 506 5.34 13.40 17.38
N GLY A 507 6.60 13.15 17.03
CA GLY A 507 7.61 14.16 16.73
C GLY A 507 8.08 15.00 17.93
N LYS A 508 7.55 14.77 19.14
CA LYS A 508 7.85 15.61 20.31
C LYS A 508 9.20 15.32 20.94
N THR A 509 9.67 14.08 20.82
CA THR A 509 10.94 13.64 21.36
C THR A 509 11.92 13.46 20.22
N ILE A 510 13.11 14.04 20.36
CA ILE A 510 14.23 13.80 19.45
C ILE A 510 15.21 12.88 20.16
N TYR A 511 15.74 11.92 19.41
CA TYR A 511 16.75 10.97 19.85
C TYR A 511 18.10 11.35 19.27
N TYR A 512 19.12 11.28 20.12
CA TYR A 512 20.45 11.74 19.80
C TYR A 512 21.48 10.66 20.12
N LEU A 513 22.37 10.40 19.16
CA LEU A 513 23.50 9.50 19.31
C LEU A 513 24.75 10.33 19.64
N GLY A 514 25.36 10.02 20.78
CA GLY A 514 26.50 10.78 21.28
C GLY A 514 27.30 10.03 22.33
N GLY A 515 28.44 10.63 22.65
CA GLY A 515 29.35 10.15 23.67
C GLY A 515 29.05 10.79 25.03
N ASN A 516 29.52 10.16 26.09
CA ASN A 516 29.27 10.55 27.46
C ASN A 516 27.77 10.74 27.75
N GLN A 517 26.93 9.79 27.32
CA GLN A 517 25.50 9.75 27.59
C GLN A 517 25.22 8.62 28.59
N GLY A 518 25.20 8.94 29.89
CA GLY A 518 25.32 7.92 30.94
C GLY A 518 26.67 7.20 30.91
N ASN A 519 27.76 7.97 30.73
CA ASN A 519 29.14 7.48 30.68
C ASN A 519 29.42 6.45 29.57
N LYS A 520 28.63 6.45 28.50
CA LYS A 520 28.76 5.56 27.34
C LYS A 520 28.39 6.24 26.01
N VAL A 521 28.75 5.61 24.90
CA VAL A 521 28.21 5.92 23.57
C VAL A 521 26.86 5.22 23.44
N CYS A 522 25.79 5.98 23.32
CA CYS A 522 24.45 5.41 23.16
C CYS A 522 23.49 6.40 22.52
N VAL A 523 22.26 5.95 22.25
CA VAL A 523 21.15 6.83 21.88
C VAL A 523 20.42 7.26 23.15
N GLY A 524 20.25 8.57 23.33
CA GLY A 524 19.56 9.17 24.45
C GLY A 524 18.54 10.20 24.00
N THR A 525 17.74 10.68 24.94
CA THR A 525 16.82 11.80 24.73
C THR A 525 17.27 12.98 25.57
N PHE A 526 17.10 14.18 25.03
CA PHE A 526 17.47 15.40 25.71
C PHE A 526 16.35 16.42 25.70
N GLY A 527 16.47 17.41 26.59
CA GLY A 527 15.58 18.57 26.62
C GLY A 527 15.78 19.50 25.43
N GLN A 528 15.61 20.81 25.68
CA GLN A 528 15.75 21.81 24.63
C GLN A 528 17.20 21.91 24.11
N ARG A 529 17.36 22.34 22.85
CA ARG A 529 18.64 22.58 22.19
C ARG A 529 18.85 24.08 21.95
N THR A 530 20.09 24.53 21.94
CA THR A 530 20.48 25.92 21.62
C THR A 530 20.91 26.08 20.17
N SER A 531 21.42 25.04 19.54
CA SER A 531 21.90 25.06 18.16
C SER A 531 21.82 23.68 17.51
N SER A 532 21.74 23.68 16.17
CA SER A 532 21.78 22.51 15.29
C SER A 532 22.64 22.91 14.11
N ILE A 533 23.73 22.16 13.87
CA ILE A 533 24.80 22.54 12.93
C ILE A 533 25.14 21.35 12.03
N TYR A 534 25.51 21.65 10.78
CA TYR A 534 26.26 20.74 9.93
C TYR A 534 27.68 21.25 9.67
N PRO A 535 28.66 20.37 9.41
CA PRO A 535 29.99 20.79 8.95
C PRO A 535 29.91 21.65 7.69
N THR A 536 30.80 22.62 7.54
CA THR A 536 30.81 23.56 6.40
C THR A 536 30.88 22.89 5.04
N GLU A 537 31.58 21.76 4.98
CA GLU A 537 31.86 20.93 3.81
C GLU A 537 30.73 19.96 3.48
N TYR A 538 29.81 19.74 4.42
CA TYR A 538 28.70 18.84 4.20
C TYR A 538 27.62 19.50 3.35
N THR A 539 27.31 18.88 2.21
CA THR A 539 26.17 19.29 1.39
C THR A 539 24.94 18.52 1.85
N LYS A 540 24.03 19.24 2.51
CA LYS A 540 22.76 18.69 2.98
C LYS A 540 21.95 18.10 1.81
N LYS A 541 21.43 16.90 2.01
CA LYS A 541 20.52 16.22 1.07
C LYS A 541 19.07 16.41 1.52
N THR A 542 18.12 16.19 0.61
CA THR A 542 16.69 16.32 0.91
C THR A 542 16.22 15.30 1.97
N GLU A 543 16.83 14.12 2.01
CA GLU A 543 16.52 13.08 2.99
C GLU A 543 16.92 13.48 4.42
N ASP A 544 17.91 14.37 4.56
CA ASP A 544 18.38 14.84 5.86
C ASP A 544 17.31 15.65 6.61
N ASP A 545 16.35 16.23 5.88
CA ASP A 545 15.23 17.00 6.44
C ASP A 545 14.26 16.13 7.26
N GLU A 546 14.38 14.82 7.15
CA GLU A 546 13.49 13.89 7.80
C GLU A 546 14.25 13.02 8.81
N LEU A 547 13.86 13.12 10.09
CA LEU A 547 14.30 12.19 11.12
C LEU A 547 13.49 10.89 11.05
N PRO A 548 14.15 9.71 10.99
CA PRO A 548 13.50 8.41 11.16
C PRO A 548 12.73 8.32 12.47
N ILE A 549 11.71 7.46 12.53
CA ILE A 549 10.97 7.23 13.77
C ILE A 549 11.61 6.10 14.55
N TYR A 550 11.89 6.35 15.83
CA TYR A 550 12.47 5.38 16.75
C TYR A 550 11.51 5.07 17.90
N TYR A 551 11.05 3.82 17.97
CA TYR A 551 10.00 3.38 18.90
C TYR A 551 10.56 2.76 20.20
N THR A 552 11.72 3.21 20.67
CA THR A 552 12.42 2.58 21.81
C THR A 552 11.69 2.64 23.16
N LYS A 553 11.98 1.64 24.00
CA LYS A 553 11.67 1.59 25.43
C LYS A 553 12.75 2.37 26.22
N ASN A 554 12.59 3.69 26.31
CA ASN A 554 13.25 4.57 27.30
C ASN A 554 14.59 4.05 27.90
N GLU A 555 15.73 4.43 27.32
CA GLU A 555 16.81 4.92 28.18
C GLU A 555 16.58 6.42 28.32
N LYS A 556 15.72 6.80 29.28
CA LYS A 556 15.72 8.20 29.77
C LYS A 556 17.09 8.42 30.39
N LEU A 557 18.01 8.98 29.62
CA LEU A 557 19.24 9.54 30.14
C LEU A 557 18.98 11.00 30.44
N SER A 558 18.33 11.27 31.57
CA SER A 558 18.28 12.63 32.11
C SER A 558 19.68 13.00 32.58
N PHE A 559 20.28 13.99 31.92
CA PHE A 559 21.48 14.70 32.38
C PHE A 559 21.12 15.77 33.40
#